data_AF-A0A254QFG4-F1
#
_entry.id   AF-A0A254QFG4-F1
#
_cell.length_a   1.000
_cell.length_b   1.000
_cell.length_c   1.000
_cell.angle_alpha   90.00
_cell.angle_beta   90.00
_cell.angle_gamma   90.00
#
_symmetry.space_group_name_H-M   'P 1'
#
loop_
_entity.id
_entity.type
_entity.pdbx_description
1 polymer ?
#
loop_
_entity_poly.entity_id
_entity_poly.type
_entity_poly.pdbx_seq_one_letter_code
_entity_poly.pdbx_strand_id
1 'polypeptide(L)' 'IELSSHSTFIDGKFVPRRIDLRPYILYGDRVRILPGGLTRVALKEGSYVVNSSQGGGSKDTWVLEDRRA' A
#
# COMPACT_ATOMS: atom_id res chain seq x y z
N ILE A 1 -5.43 5.18 -17.68
CA ILE A 1 -4.92 4.19 -16.70
C ILE A 1 -5.45 4.64 -15.35
N GLU A 2 -6.28 3.83 -14.70
CA GLU A 2 -6.84 4.16 -13.38
C GLU A 2 -6.16 3.28 -12.33
N LEU A 3 -5.62 3.88 -11.26
CA LEU A 3 -5.02 3.12 -10.16
C LEU A 3 -6.09 2.58 -9.23
N SER A 4 -5.83 1.44 -8.60
CA SER A 4 -6.67 0.94 -7.52
C SER A 4 -6.71 1.93 -6.35
N SER A 5 -7.82 1.91 -5.63
CA SER A 5 -8.01 2.72 -4.43
C SER A 5 -8.34 1.84 -3.23
N HIS A 6 -7.96 2.31 -2.05
CA HIS A 6 -8.27 1.67 -0.78
C HIS A 6 -8.94 2.67 0.16
N SER A 7 -9.85 2.17 0.99
CA SER A 7 -10.51 2.95 2.04
C SER A 7 -9.48 3.63 2.95
N THR A 8 -9.62 4.94 3.15
CA THR A 8 -8.74 5.76 3.98
C THR A 8 -9.58 6.70 4.82
N PHE A 9 -9.31 6.73 6.11
CA PHE A 9 -10.03 7.58 7.06
C PHE A 9 -9.48 9.00 7.01
N ILE A 10 -10.29 9.95 6.54
CA ILE A 10 -9.95 11.37 6.37
C ILE A 10 -11.15 12.18 6.86
N ASP A 11 -10.92 13.18 7.70
CA ASP A 11 -11.94 14.12 8.19
C ASP A 11 -13.21 13.43 8.72
N GLY A 12 -13.04 12.36 9.51
CA GLY A 12 -14.15 11.66 10.16
C GLY A 12 -14.91 10.66 9.26
N LYS A 13 -14.48 10.45 8.01
CA LYS A 13 -15.15 9.53 7.07
C LYS A 13 -14.16 8.63 6.34
N PHE A 14 -14.64 7.46 5.91
CA PHE A 14 -13.91 6.59 5.01
C PHE A 14 -14.13 7.03 3.56
N VAL A 15 -13.04 7.36 2.88
CA VAL A 15 -13.03 7.77 1.47
C VAL A 15 -11.99 6.98 0.68
N PRO A 16 -12.23 6.70 -0.62
CA PRO A 16 -11.25 6.03 -1.46
C PRO A 16 -10.05 6.96 -1.69
N ARG A 17 -8.85 6.39 -1.56
CA ARG A 17 -7.58 7.03 -1.96
C ARG A 17 -6.74 6.07 -2.76
N ARG A 18 -6.04 6.58 -3.77
CA ARG A 18 -5.14 5.78 -4.59
C ARG A 18 -3.96 5.31 -3.75
N ILE A 19 -3.58 4.06 -3.97
CA ILE A 19 -2.47 3.43 -3.28
C ILE A 19 -1.49 2.85 -4.27
N ASP A 20 -0.26 2.65 -3.81
CA ASP A 20 0.65 1.71 -4.43
C ASP A 20 1.24 0.77 -3.38
N LEU A 21 1.79 -0.35 -3.86
CA LEU A 21 2.39 -1.37 -3.02
C LEU A 21 3.83 -1.62 -3.47
N ARG A 22 4.77 -1.53 -2.52
CA ARG A 22 6.16 -1.92 -2.69
C ARG A 22 6.46 -3.20 -1.90
N PRO A 23 6.43 -4.39 -2.54
CA PRO A 23 6.92 -5.61 -1.92
C PRO A 23 8.45 -5.58 -1.80
N TYR A 24 8.99 -6.43 -0.94
CA TYR A 24 10.43 -6.61 -0.78
C TYR A 24 10.82 -8.02 -1.18
N ILE A 25 11.72 -8.10 -2.16
CA ILE A 25 12.28 -9.34 -2.67
C ILE A 25 13.67 -9.51 -2.05
N LEU A 26 13.91 -10.67 -1.43
CA LEU A 26 15.20 -11.06 -0.90
C LEU A 26 15.87 -12.05 -1.86
N TYR A 27 17.11 -11.74 -2.22
CA TYR A 27 17.92 -12.55 -3.12
C TYR A 27 19.17 -13.07 -2.40
N GLY A 28 19.55 -14.32 -2.67
CA GLY A 28 20.65 -15.06 -2.06
C GLY A 28 20.66 -16.48 -2.62
N ASP A 29 20.86 -17.50 -1.79
CA ASP A 29 20.77 -18.91 -2.22
C ASP A 29 19.43 -19.26 -2.88
N ARG A 30 18.36 -18.55 -2.49
CA ARG A 30 17.02 -18.64 -3.09
C ARG A 30 16.39 -17.26 -3.16
N VAL A 31 15.55 -17.04 -4.17
CA VAL A 31 14.69 -15.85 -4.25
C VAL A 31 13.45 -16.07 -3.40
N ARG A 32 13.16 -15.13 -2.49
CA ARG A 32 11.92 -15.15 -1.70
C ARG A 32 11.32 -13.77 -1.58
N ILE A 33 10.00 -13.70 -1.47
CA ILE A 33 9.26 -12.46 -1.25
C ILE A 33 8.79 -12.47 0.20
N LEU A 34 8.97 -11.37 0.92
CA LEU A 34 8.43 -11.25 2.28
C LEU A 34 6.90 -11.15 2.22
N PRO A 35 6.14 -11.84 3.11
CA PRO A 35 4.69 -11.75 3.17
C PRO A 35 4.28 -10.38 3.74
N GLY A 36 4.32 -9.35 2.90
CA GLY A 36 4.05 -7.97 3.27
C GLY A 36 4.64 -6.98 2.27
N GLY A 37 4.75 -5.73 2.69
CA GLY A 37 5.30 -4.65 1.88
C GLY A 37 4.95 -3.28 2.44
N LEU A 38 5.50 -2.25 1.81
CA LEU A 38 5.12 -0.87 2.09
C LEU A 38 3.96 -0.48 1.18
N THR A 39 2.77 -0.27 1.75
CA THR A 39 1.68 0.39 1.03
C THR A 39 1.79 1.89 1.24
N ARG A 40 1.77 2.68 0.15
CA ARG A 40 1.69 4.14 0.22
C ARG A 40 0.35 4.62 -0.27
N VAL A 41 -0.10 5.76 0.24
CA VAL A 41 -1.42 6.32 -0.07
C VAL A 41 -1.32 7.80 -0.43
N ALA A 42 -2.01 8.20 -1.49
CA ALA A 42 -2.16 9.60 -1.86
C ALA A 42 -3.27 10.21 -0.99
N LEU A 43 -2.92 11.02 0.02
CA LEU A 43 -3.93 11.55 0.97
C LEU A 43 -4.81 12.64 0.36
N LYS A 44 -4.24 13.44 -0.56
CA LYS A 44 -4.97 14.47 -1.30
C LYS A 44 -5.98 13.82 -2.27
N GLU A 45 -7.22 14.30 -2.23
CA GLU A 45 -8.28 13.84 -3.12
C GLU A 45 -7.90 14.01 -4.60
N GLY A 46 -8.21 13.01 -5.42
CA GLY A 46 -7.90 13.00 -6.84
C GLY A 46 -6.40 12.89 -7.18
N SER A 47 -5.51 12.90 -6.18
CA SER A 47 -4.07 12.80 -6.41
C SER A 47 -3.62 11.39 -6.80
N TYR A 48 -2.51 11.33 -7.54
CA TYR A 48 -1.73 10.12 -7.83
C TYR A 48 -0.39 10.10 -7.08
N VAL A 49 -0.12 11.18 -6.34
CA VAL A 49 1.16 11.43 -5.67
C VAL A 49 1.14 10.79 -4.29
N VAL A 50 1.92 9.73 -4.12
CA VAL A 50 2.00 8.92 -2.88
C VAL A 50 3.31 9.13 -2.10
N ASN A 51 4.23 9.94 -2.61
CA ASN A 51 5.49 10.22 -1.91
C ASN A 51 5.24 11.04 -0.64
N SER A 52 5.96 10.72 0.42
CA SER A 52 5.83 11.39 1.72
C SER A 52 6.19 12.87 1.66
N SER A 53 7.14 13.26 0.81
CA SER A 53 7.56 14.66 0.65
C SER A 53 6.46 15.59 0.13
N GLN A 54 5.37 15.05 -0.43
CA GLN A 54 4.23 15.83 -0.92
C GLN A 54 2.92 15.44 -0.23
N GLY A 55 3.00 14.97 1.02
CA GLY A 55 1.82 14.63 1.82
C GLY A 55 1.23 13.26 1.50
N GLY A 56 2.01 12.34 0.94
CA GLY A 56 1.67 10.91 0.90
C GLY A 56 1.77 10.28 2.29
N GLY A 57 0.91 9.30 2.56
CA GLY A 57 0.92 8.50 3.78
C GLY A 57 1.37 7.06 3.52
N SER A 58 1.43 6.26 4.58
CA SER A 58 1.64 4.81 4.49
C SER A 58 0.50 4.04 5.15
N LYS A 59 0.36 2.77 4.76
CA LYS A 59 -0.52 1.79 5.39
C LYS A 59 0.26 0.50 5.61
N ASP A 60 -0.14 -0.25 6.64
CA ASP A 60 0.32 -1.62 6.81
C ASP A 60 -0.25 -2.49 5.68
N THR A 61 0.56 -3.43 5.21
CA THR A 61 0.16 -4.43 4.21
C THR A 61 0.04 -5.77 4.89
N TRP A 62 -1.19 -6.28 4.99
CA TRP A 62 -1.43 -7.61 5.55
C TRP A 62 -1.56 -8.63 4.42
N VAL A 63 -0.69 -9.64 4.45
CA VAL A 63 -0.80 -10.83 3.60
C VAL A 63 -1.33 -11.94 4.48
N LEU A 64 -2.53 -12.43 4.17
CA LEU A 64 -3.13 -13.51 4.96
C LEU A 64 -2.42 -14.83 4.65
N GLU A 65 -2.09 -15.57 5.70
CA GLU A 65 -1.63 -16.94 5.57
C GLU A 65 -2.79 -17.84 5.11
N ASP A 66 -2.49 -18.81 4.24
CA ASP A 66 -3.49 -19.79 3.84
C ASP A 66 -3.80 -20.70 5.04
N ARG A 67 -5.09 -20.85 5.38
CA ARG A 67 -5.55 -21.61 6.57
C ARG A 67 -5.38 -23.12 6.42
N ARG A 68 -4.77 -23.60 5.35
CA ARG A 68 -4.58 -25.02 5.00
C ARG A 68 -3.14 -25.50 5.16
N ALA A 69 -2.25 -24.68 5.70
CA ALA A 69 -0.88 -25.08 6.04
C ALA A 69 -0.84 -25.95 7.31
#